data_AF-A0A8T3TYM6-F1
#
_entry.id   AF-A0A8T3TYM6-F1
#
_cell.length_a   1.000
_cell.length_b   1.000
_cell.length_c   1.000
_cell.angle_alpha   90.00
_cell.angle_beta   90.00
_cell.angle_gamma   90.00
#
_symmetry.space_group_name_H-M   'P 1'
#
loop_
_entity.id
_entity.type
_entity.pdbx_description
1 polymer ?
#
loop_
_entity_poly.entity_id
_entity_poly.type
_entity_poly.pdbx_seq_one_letter_code
_entity_poly.pdbx_strand_id
1 'polypeptide(L)'
;MARTATPTKPANGTTNGHAANGHKNGNGAKAKPTGYEQLTAGQNPTWTGLTIERRFTRPDVHPYDTVEWDTREAIITNEHGKAVFEQKDLEIPKAWSQLATQVVASKYFRGHLNTPERERSAKQMIDRVADTIADWGIKDAYFATDEDADAFRNELKDILLKQRAAFNSPVWFNVGIDAHPQCSACFINSVDDTMESILGLAKTEGMLFKFGSGAGSNLSTIRSSKETLKGGGEASGPVSFMKGFDAFAGVIKSGGKTRRAAKMVILNAGHPDIEEFIDCKLKEEQKAWALIDAGYDGNFNGGEAYASVFFQNSNNSVRVTDDFMAAVEADGDWTTHAIT
;
A
#
# COMPACT_ATOMS: atom_id res chain seq x y z
N MET A 1 -57.61 -8.39 -29.62
CA MET A 1 -57.04 -7.03 -29.58
C MET A 1 -55.62 -7.15 -29.07
N ALA A 2 -54.67 -6.81 -29.93
CA ALA A 2 -53.24 -6.94 -29.70
C ALA A 2 -52.71 -5.85 -28.76
N ARG A 3 -51.71 -6.20 -27.95
CA ARG A 3 -50.50 -5.41 -27.63
C ARG A 3 -49.48 -6.35 -26.98
N THR A 4 -48.59 -6.86 -27.82
CA THR A 4 -47.39 -7.61 -27.46
C THR A 4 -46.24 -6.61 -27.25
N ALA A 5 -45.57 -6.69 -26.10
CA ALA A 5 -44.31 -6.01 -25.84
C ALA A 5 -43.17 -7.03 -25.96
N THR A 6 -42.17 -6.66 -26.75
CA THR A 6 -41.02 -7.46 -27.19
C THR A 6 -39.99 -7.67 -26.07
N PRO A 7 -39.35 -8.85 -25.97
CA PRO A 7 -38.28 -9.11 -25.01
C PRO A 7 -36.93 -8.53 -25.47
N THR A 8 -36.21 -7.89 -24.53
CA THR A 8 -34.84 -7.40 -24.69
C THR A 8 -33.83 -8.55 -24.63
N LYS A 9 -32.92 -8.55 -25.61
CA LYS A 9 -31.81 -9.51 -25.80
C LYS A 9 -30.67 -9.35 -24.75
N PRO A 10 -29.86 -10.40 -24.54
CA PRO A 10 -28.75 -10.42 -23.60
C PRO A 10 -27.50 -9.68 -24.13
N ALA A 11 -26.70 -9.17 -23.18
CA ALA A 11 -25.38 -8.63 -23.44
C ALA A 11 -24.40 -9.75 -23.80
N ASN A 12 -23.92 -9.75 -25.04
CA ASN A 12 -22.80 -10.58 -25.48
C ASN A 12 -21.49 -9.80 -25.32
N GLY A 13 -20.49 -10.51 -24.82
CA GLY A 13 -19.15 -10.00 -24.57
C GLY A 13 -18.35 -9.67 -25.84
N THR A 14 -17.27 -8.95 -25.63
CA THR A 14 -16.23 -8.71 -26.62
C THR A 14 -14.90 -9.24 -26.08
N THR A 15 -14.48 -10.32 -26.73
CA THR A 15 -13.16 -10.95 -26.69
C THR A 15 -12.09 -10.00 -27.22
N ASN A 16 -10.96 -9.93 -26.52
CA ASN A 16 -9.71 -9.35 -27.02
C ASN A 16 -9.07 -10.30 -28.05
N GLY A 17 -8.72 -9.77 -29.22
CA GLY A 17 -7.96 -10.49 -30.25
C GLY A 17 -7.31 -9.50 -31.23
N HIS A 18 -5.98 -9.48 -31.24
CA HIS A 18 -5.14 -8.71 -32.15
C HIS A 18 -5.36 -9.10 -33.63
N ALA A 19 -5.43 -8.11 -34.54
CA ALA A 19 -4.59 -7.98 -35.74
C ALA A 19 -5.03 -6.79 -36.62
N ALA A 20 -4.05 -6.15 -37.25
CA ALA A 20 -4.16 -4.94 -38.03
C ALA A 20 -4.95 -5.09 -39.34
N ASN A 21 -5.72 -4.05 -39.70
CA ASN A 21 -5.69 -3.45 -41.04
C ASN A 21 -6.41 -2.10 -41.06
N GLY A 22 -5.77 -1.12 -41.71
CA GLY A 22 -6.18 0.27 -41.70
C GLY A 22 -7.43 0.56 -42.54
N HIS A 23 -8.29 1.44 -42.03
CA HIS A 23 -9.17 2.28 -42.82
C HIS A 23 -9.35 3.64 -42.12
N LYS A 24 -9.08 4.70 -42.88
CA LYS A 24 -9.29 6.10 -42.49
C LYS A 24 -10.80 6.39 -42.48
N ASN A 25 -11.28 7.00 -41.40
CA ASN A 25 -12.40 7.94 -41.29
C ASN A 25 -12.38 8.39 -39.80
N GLY A 26 -12.28 9.65 -39.39
CA GLY A 26 -12.80 10.86 -40.01
C GLY A 26 -14.02 11.39 -39.25
N ASN A 27 -13.94 11.56 -37.92
CA ASN A 27 -14.55 12.71 -37.21
C ASN A 27 -14.21 12.72 -35.72
N GLY A 28 -13.76 13.90 -35.27
CA GLY A 28 -13.12 14.11 -33.99
C GLY A 28 -14.09 14.26 -32.83
N ALA A 29 -13.97 13.34 -31.88
CA ALA A 29 -14.16 13.65 -30.46
C ALA A 29 -12.76 13.62 -29.84
N LYS A 30 -12.16 14.79 -29.61
CA LYS A 30 -10.89 14.87 -28.87
C LYS A 30 -11.17 14.37 -27.46
N ALA A 31 -10.68 13.17 -27.14
CA ALA A 31 -10.48 12.77 -25.75
C ALA A 31 -9.69 13.90 -25.05
N LYS A 32 -10.18 14.40 -23.92
CA LYS A 32 -9.38 15.30 -23.08
C LYS A 32 -8.08 14.55 -22.76
N PRO A 33 -6.89 15.10 -23.05
CA PRO A 33 -5.66 14.44 -22.68
C PRO A 33 -5.59 14.43 -21.16
N THR A 34 -5.85 13.26 -20.58
CA THR A 34 -5.53 12.94 -19.19
C THR A 34 -4.16 12.30 -19.23
N GLY A 35 -3.14 13.12 -19.50
CA GLY A 35 -1.81 12.59 -19.76
C GLY A 35 -0.78 13.68 -19.62
N TYR A 36 -0.21 13.78 -18.43
CA TYR A 36 1.12 14.33 -18.28
C TYR A 36 2.06 13.48 -19.17
N GLU A 37 2.63 14.08 -20.22
CA GLU A 37 3.68 13.47 -21.02
C GLU A 37 5.03 13.86 -20.43
N GLN A 38 5.78 12.87 -19.94
CA GLN A 38 7.13 13.11 -19.43
C GLN A 38 8.03 13.55 -20.60
N LEU A 39 8.78 14.64 -20.40
CA LEU A 39 9.72 15.12 -21.39
C LEU A 39 10.84 14.10 -21.61
N THR A 40 11.14 13.81 -22.88
CA THR A 40 12.36 13.11 -23.27
C THR A 40 13.54 14.07 -23.29
N ALA A 41 14.76 13.55 -23.14
CA ALA A 41 15.96 14.37 -23.08
C ALA A 41 16.09 15.28 -24.31
N GLY A 42 16.14 16.59 -24.08
CA GLY A 42 16.25 17.62 -25.13
C GLY A 42 14.93 18.21 -25.63
N GLN A 43 13.78 17.76 -25.11
CA GLN A 43 12.49 18.42 -25.39
C GLN A 43 12.29 19.65 -24.52
N ASN A 44 11.73 20.70 -25.12
CA ASN A 44 11.29 21.89 -24.39
C ASN A 44 9.83 21.73 -23.95
N PRO A 45 9.48 22.14 -22.71
CA PRO A 45 8.10 22.13 -22.25
C PRO A 45 7.23 23.06 -23.11
N THR A 46 5.97 22.66 -23.33
CA THR A 46 4.96 23.49 -24.01
C THR A 46 4.12 24.31 -23.03
N TRP A 47 4.37 24.19 -21.74
CA TRP A 47 3.68 24.89 -20.66
C TRP A 47 4.59 25.89 -19.96
N THR A 48 3.98 26.86 -19.30
CA THR A 48 4.67 27.75 -18.37
C THR A 48 4.91 26.99 -17.06
N GLY A 49 6.16 26.94 -16.59
CA GLY A 49 6.51 26.29 -15.33
C GLY A 49 5.85 26.96 -14.11
N LEU A 50 5.91 26.28 -12.97
CA LEU A 50 5.39 26.75 -11.69
C LEU A 50 6.33 27.78 -11.08
N THR A 51 5.78 28.91 -10.65
CA THR A 51 6.44 29.85 -9.75
C THR A 51 6.18 29.43 -8.30
N ILE A 52 7.22 29.39 -7.47
CA ILE A 52 7.17 28.88 -6.10
C ILE A 52 7.45 30.00 -5.11
N GLU A 53 6.40 30.40 -4.38
CA GLU A 53 6.51 31.35 -3.29
C GLU A 53 7.18 30.69 -2.08
N ARG A 54 8.26 31.28 -1.55
CA ARG A 54 8.82 30.89 -0.26
C ARG A 54 7.95 31.39 0.88
N ARG A 55 7.52 30.48 1.74
CA ARG A 55 6.68 30.79 2.91
C ARG A 55 7.38 30.54 4.22
N PHE A 56 8.20 29.50 4.29
CA PHE A 56 8.91 29.11 5.50
C PHE A 56 10.42 29.35 5.42
N THR A 57 10.95 29.51 4.21
CA THR A 57 12.37 29.65 3.93
C THR A 57 12.73 31.04 3.41
N ARG A 58 14.02 31.33 3.36
CA ARG A 58 14.56 32.51 2.70
C ARG A 58 15.66 32.11 1.73
N PRO A 59 15.88 32.86 0.63
CA PRO A 59 16.91 32.53 -0.36
C PRO A 59 18.34 32.49 0.21
N ASP A 60 18.60 33.26 1.27
CA ASP A 60 19.92 33.46 1.86
C ASP A 60 20.26 32.47 3.00
N VAL A 61 19.32 31.63 3.43
CA VAL A 61 19.52 30.73 4.57
C VAL A 61 19.00 29.33 4.27
N HIS A 62 19.89 28.35 4.42
CA HIS A 62 19.54 26.95 4.27
C HIS A 62 18.64 26.49 5.43
N PRO A 63 17.58 25.68 5.20
CA PRO A 63 16.65 25.27 6.26
C PRO A 63 17.33 24.62 7.47
N TYR A 64 18.40 23.84 7.25
CA TYR A 64 19.14 23.18 8.33
C TYR A 64 19.90 24.13 9.26
N ASP A 65 20.18 25.36 8.81
CA ASP A 65 20.85 26.38 9.64
C ASP A 65 19.86 27.13 10.53
N THR A 66 18.56 26.86 10.39
CA THR A 66 17.49 27.49 11.18
C THR A 66 17.14 26.72 12.47
N VAL A 67 17.83 25.60 12.73
CA VAL A 67 17.59 24.74 13.90
C VAL A 67 18.91 24.31 14.55
N GLU A 68 18.84 23.98 15.84
CA GLU A 68 19.95 23.36 16.57
C GLU A 68 19.96 21.83 16.34
N TRP A 69 21.16 21.25 16.35
CA TRP A 69 21.39 19.83 16.11
C TRP A 69 22.10 19.20 17.32
N ASP A 70 21.73 17.96 17.65
CA ASP A 70 22.37 17.14 18.66
C ASP A 70 22.97 15.89 18.03
N THR A 71 24.04 15.38 18.65
CA THR A 71 24.52 14.02 18.41
C THR A 71 23.87 13.06 19.41
N ARG A 72 23.25 11.99 18.92
CA ARG A 72 22.48 11.03 19.71
C ARG A 72 22.79 9.59 19.33
N GLU A 73 22.34 8.66 20.16
CA GLU A 73 22.32 7.23 19.86
C GLU A 73 20.89 6.71 19.81
N ALA A 74 20.66 5.68 19.01
CA ALA A 74 19.41 4.94 18.94
C ALA A 74 19.63 3.53 19.45
N ILE A 75 19.01 3.18 20.58
CA ILE A 75 19.03 1.83 21.16
C ILE A 75 17.59 1.36 21.29
N ILE A 76 17.28 0.18 20.76
CA ILE A 76 15.98 -0.46 20.88
C ILE A 76 16.18 -1.80 21.56
N THR A 77 15.45 -2.06 22.64
CA THR A 77 15.50 -3.31 23.41
C THR A 77 14.25 -4.15 23.18
N ASN A 78 14.38 -5.47 23.33
CA ASN A 78 13.23 -6.35 23.43
C ASN A 78 12.65 -6.36 24.86
N GLU A 79 11.60 -7.15 25.08
CA GLU A 79 10.90 -7.32 26.36
C GLU A 79 11.80 -7.85 27.50
N HIS A 80 12.91 -8.50 27.15
CA HIS A 80 13.92 -8.98 28.09
C HIS A 80 15.07 -7.98 28.33
N GLY A 81 14.95 -6.74 27.83
CA GLY A 81 15.96 -5.69 27.98
C GLY A 81 17.20 -5.87 27.10
N LYS A 82 17.25 -6.86 26.21
CA LYS A 82 18.36 -7.07 25.27
C LYS A 82 18.23 -6.11 24.09
N ALA A 83 19.31 -5.39 23.77
CA ALA A 83 19.36 -4.54 22.58
C ALA A 83 19.19 -5.39 21.30
N VAL A 84 18.19 -5.02 20.49
CA VAL A 84 17.90 -5.60 19.16
C VAL A 84 18.32 -4.68 18.02
N PHE A 85 18.58 -3.41 18.31
CA PHE A 85 19.12 -2.44 17.38
C PHE A 85 19.93 -1.40 18.15
N GLU A 86 21.09 -1.03 17.60
CA GLU A 86 21.95 0.02 18.13
C GLU A 86 22.60 0.77 16.97
N GLN A 87 22.53 2.11 16.99
CA GLN A 87 23.29 2.98 16.07
C GLN A 87 23.69 4.26 16.81
N LYS A 88 24.98 4.59 16.78
CA LYS A 88 25.59 5.75 17.46
C LYS A 88 25.88 6.88 16.50
N ASP A 89 26.28 8.02 17.08
CA ASP A 89 26.77 9.20 16.36
C ASP A 89 25.75 9.71 15.32
N LEU A 90 24.48 9.80 15.75
CA LEU A 90 23.38 10.24 14.91
C LEU A 90 23.19 11.75 15.03
N GLU A 91 23.25 12.46 13.91
CA GLU A 91 22.97 13.90 13.86
C GLU A 91 21.46 14.14 13.66
N ILE A 92 20.79 14.64 14.70
CA ILE A 92 19.33 14.78 14.75
C ILE A 92 18.97 16.20 15.22
N PRO A 93 17.90 16.83 14.71
CA PRO A 93 17.45 18.12 15.22
C PRO A 93 17.13 18.03 16.70
N LYS A 94 17.60 19.00 17.49
CA LYS A 94 17.43 19.02 18.95
C LYS A 94 15.95 18.93 19.37
N ALA A 95 15.06 19.52 18.56
CA ALA A 95 13.61 19.49 18.79
C ALA A 95 12.96 18.11 18.59
N TRP A 96 13.58 17.18 17.87
CA TRP A 96 13.02 15.83 17.69
C TRP A 96 13.15 15.03 19.00
N SER A 97 12.22 14.13 19.28
CA SER A 97 12.29 13.29 20.48
C SER A 97 13.30 12.15 20.35
N GLN A 98 13.66 11.54 21.48
CA GLN A 98 14.47 10.33 21.50
C GLN A 98 13.75 9.16 20.79
N LEU A 99 12.43 9.07 20.92
CA LEU A 99 11.63 8.09 20.18
C LEU A 99 11.71 8.33 18.66
N ALA A 100 11.62 9.59 18.21
CA ALA A 100 11.79 9.92 16.80
C ALA A 100 13.19 9.51 16.30
N THR A 101 14.23 9.77 17.10
CA THR A 101 15.62 9.34 16.83
C THR A 101 15.71 7.82 16.61
N GLN A 102 15.12 7.04 17.52
CA GLN A 102 15.10 5.58 17.42
C GLN A 102 14.34 5.08 16.19
N VAL A 103 13.18 5.69 15.89
CA VAL A 103 12.35 5.31 14.75
C VAL A 103 13.06 5.65 13.43
N VAL A 104 13.62 6.86 13.27
CA VAL A 104 14.30 7.21 12.01
C VAL A 104 15.53 6.37 11.77
N ALA A 105 16.35 6.15 12.82
CA ALA A 105 17.51 5.29 12.71
C ALA A 105 17.09 3.85 12.34
N SER A 106 16.18 3.23 13.09
CA SER A 106 15.86 1.81 12.86
C SER A 106 15.02 1.56 11.61
N LYS A 107 14.15 2.50 11.23
CA LYS A 107 13.14 2.27 10.19
C LYS A 107 13.39 3.01 8.89
N TYR A 108 13.98 4.21 8.93
CA TYR A 108 13.99 5.12 7.77
C TYR A 108 15.38 5.34 7.17
N PHE A 109 16.43 5.34 7.99
CA PHE A 109 17.81 5.42 7.52
C PHE A 109 18.17 4.25 6.61
N ARG A 110 18.85 4.56 5.51
CA ARG A 110 19.28 3.63 4.45
C ARG A 110 20.76 3.31 4.56
N GLY A 111 21.18 2.27 3.84
CA GLY A 111 22.50 1.65 3.99
C GLY A 111 22.51 0.57 5.08
N HIS A 112 23.46 -0.37 4.97
CA HIS A 112 23.64 -1.45 5.93
C HIS A 112 24.29 -0.92 7.20
N LEU A 113 23.93 -1.47 8.37
CA LEU A 113 24.60 -1.08 9.61
C LEU A 113 26.11 -1.34 9.50
N ASN A 114 26.91 -0.45 10.10
CA ASN A 114 28.37 -0.49 10.11
C ASN A 114 29.04 -0.32 8.74
N THR A 115 28.33 0.16 7.71
CA THR A 115 28.95 0.55 6.44
C THR A 115 29.01 2.07 6.28
N PRO A 116 29.94 2.61 5.46
CA PRO A 116 30.02 4.06 5.21
C PRO A 116 28.77 4.65 4.57
N GLU A 117 28.02 3.84 3.82
CA GLU A 117 26.80 4.27 3.12
C GLU A 117 25.59 4.37 4.05
N ARG A 118 25.74 3.98 5.33
CA ARG A 118 24.69 4.08 6.33
C ARG A 118 24.39 5.55 6.63
N GLU A 119 23.14 5.95 6.41
CA GLU A 119 22.65 7.26 6.84
C GLU A 119 22.79 7.38 8.37
N ARG A 120 23.35 8.51 8.80
CA ARG A 120 23.62 8.88 10.21
C ARG A 120 23.06 10.26 10.56
N SER A 121 22.53 11.01 9.60
CA SER A 121 21.94 12.32 9.85
C SER A 121 20.52 12.40 9.31
N ALA A 122 19.63 13.08 10.04
CA ALA A 122 18.31 13.42 9.51
C ALA A 122 18.43 14.29 8.24
N LYS A 123 19.52 15.07 8.08
CA LYS A 123 19.80 15.82 6.85
C LYS A 123 19.87 14.90 5.64
N GLN A 124 20.65 13.82 5.74
CA GLN A 124 20.80 12.84 4.64
C GLN A 124 19.46 12.21 4.25
N MET A 125 18.65 11.83 5.23
CA MET A 125 17.32 11.24 4.99
C MET A 125 16.37 12.25 4.33
N ILE A 126 16.35 13.50 4.78
CA ILE A 126 15.51 14.56 4.22
C ILE A 126 16.00 14.95 2.83
N ASP A 127 17.30 15.17 2.64
CA ASP A 127 17.95 15.49 1.37
C ASP A 127 17.62 14.43 0.32
N ARG A 128 17.83 13.14 0.64
CA ARG A 128 17.53 12.04 -0.28
C ARG A 128 16.11 12.13 -0.84
N VAL A 129 15.12 12.46 -0.02
CA VAL A 129 13.72 12.57 -0.47
C VAL A 129 13.46 13.90 -1.17
N ALA A 130 13.79 15.02 -0.52
CA ALA A 130 13.47 16.36 -1.02
C ALA A 130 14.23 16.71 -2.29
N ASP A 131 15.53 16.38 -2.35
CA ASP A 131 16.36 16.62 -3.53
C ASP A 131 15.92 15.74 -4.69
N THR A 132 15.66 14.44 -4.46
CA THR A 132 15.18 13.56 -5.54
C THR A 132 13.87 14.06 -6.15
N ILE A 133 12.91 14.51 -5.32
CA ILE A 133 11.63 15.04 -5.81
C ILE A 133 11.84 16.37 -6.56
N ALA A 134 12.69 17.26 -6.04
CA ALA A 134 13.02 18.52 -6.73
C ALA A 134 13.73 18.26 -8.07
N ASP A 135 14.67 17.33 -8.10
CA ASP A 135 15.42 16.95 -9.30
C ASP A 135 14.51 16.34 -10.37
N TRP A 136 13.51 15.53 -9.97
CA TRP A 136 12.46 15.10 -10.89
C TRP A 136 11.69 16.30 -11.43
N GLY A 137 11.26 17.23 -10.57
CA GLY A 137 10.57 18.45 -11.00
C GLY A 137 11.39 19.28 -12.00
N ILE A 138 12.70 19.42 -11.79
CA ILE A 138 13.61 20.11 -12.72
C ILE A 138 13.70 19.37 -14.04
N LYS A 139 14.01 18.06 -14.00
CA LYS A 139 14.16 17.21 -15.20
C LYS A 139 12.91 17.23 -16.07
N ASP A 140 11.77 17.24 -15.42
CA ASP A 140 10.45 17.21 -16.04
C ASP A 140 9.91 18.63 -16.33
N ALA A 141 10.74 19.67 -16.13
CA ALA A 141 10.42 21.08 -16.39
C ALA A 141 9.13 21.60 -15.70
N TYR A 142 8.93 21.20 -14.45
CA TYR A 142 7.83 21.70 -13.62
C TYR A 142 8.03 23.14 -13.13
N PHE A 143 9.25 23.65 -13.04
CA PHE A 143 9.54 24.97 -12.46
C PHE A 143 9.76 26.03 -13.55
N ALA A 144 9.32 27.26 -13.29
CA ALA A 144 9.51 28.36 -14.24
C ALA A 144 10.96 28.86 -14.28
N THR A 145 11.65 28.81 -13.14
CA THR A 145 13.04 29.26 -12.97
C THR A 145 13.83 28.33 -12.06
N ASP A 146 15.16 28.47 -12.07
CA ASP A 146 16.04 27.75 -11.14
C ASP A 146 15.78 28.20 -9.69
N GLU A 147 15.43 29.47 -9.49
CA GLU A 147 15.04 30.02 -8.19
C GLU A 147 13.75 29.36 -7.66
N ASP A 148 12.80 29.04 -8.53
CA ASP A 148 11.56 28.33 -8.16
C ASP A 148 11.85 26.89 -7.75
N ALA A 149 12.76 26.22 -8.46
CA ALA A 149 13.20 24.86 -8.11
C ALA A 149 13.91 24.83 -6.75
N ASP A 150 14.81 25.80 -6.50
CA ASP A 150 15.48 25.94 -5.20
C ASP A 150 14.51 26.33 -4.08
N ALA A 151 13.53 27.19 -4.37
CA ALA A 151 12.45 27.50 -3.43
C ALA A 151 11.66 26.25 -3.05
N PHE A 152 11.22 25.45 -4.02
CA PHE A 152 10.52 24.20 -3.75
C PHE A 152 11.35 23.24 -2.91
N ARG A 153 12.61 23.02 -3.29
CA ARG A 153 13.55 22.14 -2.60
C ARG A 153 13.69 22.54 -1.13
N ASN A 154 13.94 23.81 -0.86
CA ASN A 154 14.16 24.33 0.49
C ASN A 154 12.86 24.36 1.32
N GLU A 155 11.73 24.76 0.74
CA GLU A 155 10.43 24.71 1.43
C GLU A 155 10.10 23.27 1.86
N LEU A 156 10.32 22.29 0.98
CA LEU A 156 10.10 20.88 1.31
C LEU A 156 11.03 20.41 2.42
N LYS A 157 12.32 20.76 2.38
CA LYS A 157 13.27 20.46 3.46
C LYS A 157 12.82 21.05 4.79
N ASP A 158 12.38 22.32 4.82
CA ASP A 158 11.89 22.97 6.03
C ASP A 158 10.63 22.30 6.60
N ILE A 159 9.65 21.99 5.74
CA ILE A 159 8.40 21.32 6.10
C ILE A 159 8.70 19.97 6.77
N LEU A 160 9.60 19.19 6.20
CA LEU A 160 9.98 17.87 6.71
C LEU A 160 10.82 17.98 8.00
N LEU A 161 11.79 18.89 8.03
CA LEU A 161 12.67 19.12 9.18
C LEU A 161 11.90 19.55 10.42
N LYS A 162 10.97 20.51 10.25
CA LYS A 162 10.15 21.06 11.34
C LYS A 162 8.81 20.33 11.50
N GLN A 163 8.68 19.15 10.90
CA GLN A 163 7.55 18.22 11.04
C GLN A 163 6.16 18.86 10.81
N ARG A 164 6.05 19.79 9.86
CA ARG A 164 4.76 20.42 9.46
C ARG A 164 3.91 19.46 8.66
N ALA A 165 4.56 18.58 7.90
CA ALA A 165 3.97 17.45 7.22
C ALA A 165 5.01 16.33 7.15
N ALA A 166 4.54 15.12 6.82
CA ALA A 166 5.39 13.97 6.58
C ALA A 166 4.84 13.14 5.43
N PHE A 167 5.73 12.56 4.64
CA PHE A 167 5.32 11.57 3.65
C PHE A 167 4.93 10.25 4.31
N ASN A 168 4.12 9.47 3.60
CA ASN A 168 3.89 8.07 3.94
C ASN A 168 5.22 7.27 3.88
N SER A 169 5.26 6.12 4.56
CA SER A 169 6.49 5.35 4.73
C SER A 169 7.16 4.87 3.41
N PRO A 170 6.43 4.35 2.41
CA PRO A 170 7.02 4.00 1.10
C PRO A 170 7.88 5.09 0.46
N VAL A 171 7.50 6.37 0.58
CA VAL A 171 8.33 7.48 0.08
C VAL A 171 9.70 7.47 0.75
N TRP A 172 9.74 7.44 2.08
CA TRP A 172 10.99 7.40 2.85
C TRP A 172 11.82 6.16 2.57
N PHE A 173 11.17 5.04 2.25
CA PHE A 173 11.84 3.77 1.98
C PHE A 173 12.50 3.74 0.60
N ASN A 174 11.86 4.32 -0.42
CA ASN A 174 12.17 4.00 -1.81
C ASN A 174 12.70 5.20 -2.60
N VAL A 175 12.28 6.43 -2.30
CA VAL A 175 12.72 7.63 -3.03
C VAL A 175 14.22 7.87 -2.82
N GLY A 176 14.93 8.11 -3.91
CA GLY A 176 16.40 8.26 -3.92
C GLY A 176 17.17 6.96 -3.66
N ILE A 177 16.49 5.80 -3.68
CA ILE A 177 17.10 4.48 -3.52
C ILE A 177 16.85 3.63 -4.77
N ASP A 178 15.58 3.47 -5.13
CA ASP A 178 15.18 2.69 -6.30
C ASP A 178 15.05 3.61 -7.52
N ALA A 179 15.48 3.16 -8.70
CA ALA A 179 15.35 3.93 -9.95
C ALA A 179 13.88 4.21 -10.32
N HIS A 180 12.98 3.29 -9.96
CA HIS A 180 11.53 3.41 -10.13
C HIS A 180 10.84 3.16 -8.78
N PRO A 181 10.83 4.16 -7.88
CA PRO A 181 10.39 3.95 -6.51
C PRO A 181 8.87 3.85 -6.42
N GLN A 182 8.40 2.89 -5.62
CA GLN A 182 7.00 2.80 -5.22
C GLN A 182 6.72 3.75 -4.05
N CYS A 183 5.89 4.76 -4.26
CA CYS A 183 5.65 5.85 -3.30
C CYS A 183 4.27 5.82 -2.62
N SER A 184 3.41 4.88 -3.01
CA SER A 184 2.03 4.78 -2.52
C SER A 184 1.91 3.73 -1.42
N ALA A 185 1.25 4.09 -0.33
CA ALA A 185 1.04 3.19 0.80
C ALA A 185 -0.18 2.26 0.64
N CYS A 186 -1.16 2.63 -0.20
CA CYS A 186 -2.47 1.99 -0.25
C CYS A 186 -2.84 1.62 -1.68
N PHE A 187 -3.29 0.39 -1.87
CA PHE A 187 -3.80 -0.13 -3.14
C PHE A 187 -5.09 -0.90 -2.91
N ILE A 188 -6.05 -0.77 -3.82
CA ILE A 188 -7.26 -1.59 -3.87
C ILE A 188 -7.22 -2.39 -5.17
N ASN A 189 -7.24 -3.70 -5.05
CA ASN A 189 -7.15 -4.62 -6.18
C ASN A 189 -8.49 -5.35 -6.35
N SER A 190 -8.95 -5.46 -7.60
CA SER A 190 -10.07 -6.29 -7.99
C SER A 190 -9.63 -7.73 -8.21
N VAL A 191 -10.58 -8.66 -8.14
CA VAL A 191 -10.39 -10.06 -8.48
C VAL A 191 -11.66 -10.55 -9.18
N ASP A 192 -11.48 -11.41 -10.16
CA ASP A 192 -12.56 -12.10 -10.86
C ASP A 192 -12.59 -13.56 -10.43
N ASP A 193 -13.73 -14.22 -10.63
CA ASP A 193 -13.93 -15.63 -10.30
C ASP A 193 -13.28 -16.60 -11.29
N THR A 194 -11.97 -16.44 -11.47
CA THR A 194 -11.13 -17.31 -12.29
C THR A 194 -9.83 -17.58 -11.58
N MET A 195 -9.25 -18.77 -11.79
CA MET A 195 -8.00 -19.10 -11.12
C MET A 195 -6.84 -18.19 -11.54
N GLU A 196 -6.84 -17.71 -12.78
CA GLU A 196 -5.84 -16.76 -13.27
C GLU A 196 -5.93 -15.42 -12.53
N SER A 197 -7.14 -14.87 -12.34
CA SER A 197 -7.34 -13.61 -11.61
C SER A 197 -7.02 -13.76 -10.12
N ILE A 198 -7.43 -14.86 -9.49
CA ILE A 198 -7.16 -15.18 -8.08
C ILE A 198 -5.65 -15.30 -7.80
N LEU A 199 -4.91 -16.06 -8.63
CA LEU A 199 -3.45 -16.19 -8.47
C LEU A 199 -2.71 -14.92 -8.91
N GLY A 200 -3.25 -14.20 -9.89
CA GLY A 200 -2.78 -12.87 -10.30
C GLY A 200 -2.86 -11.85 -9.15
N LEU A 201 -3.91 -11.91 -8.33
CA LEU A 201 -4.03 -11.10 -7.13
C LEU A 201 -2.90 -11.40 -6.14
N ALA A 202 -2.65 -12.68 -5.82
CA ALA A 202 -1.54 -13.05 -4.92
C ALA A 202 -0.19 -12.50 -5.41
N LYS A 203 0.10 -12.62 -6.71
CA LYS A 203 1.31 -12.06 -7.31
C LYS A 203 1.36 -10.55 -7.15
N THR A 204 0.27 -9.85 -7.47
CA THR A 204 0.19 -8.39 -7.41
C THR A 204 0.41 -7.88 -5.99
N GLU A 205 -0.30 -8.44 -5.02
CA GLU A 205 -0.15 -8.08 -3.61
C GLU A 205 1.25 -8.39 -3.09
N GLY A 206 1.81 -9.55 -3.42
CA GLY A 206 3.17 -9.90 -3.03
C GLY A 206 4.21 -8.90 -3.54
N MET A 207 4.05 -8.40 -4.77
CA MET A 207 4.90 -7.35 -5.31
C MET A 207 4.70 -6.01 -4.60
N LEU A 208 3.47 -5.66 -4.21
CA LEU A 208 3.21 -4.46 -3.41
C LEU A 208 3.84 -4.54 -2.02
N PHE A 209 3.73 -5.70 -1.35
CA PHE A 209 4.32 -5.92 -0.03
C PHE A 209 5.84 -5.83 -0.06
N LYS A 210 6.49 -6.34 -1.12
CA LYS A 210 7.94 -6.20 -1.33
C LYS A 210 8.42 -4.75 -1.19
N PHE A 211 7.67 -3.81 -1.75
CA PHE A 211 8.02 -2.37 -1.74
C PHE A 211 7.46 -1.60 -0.53
N GLY A 212 6.79 -2.29 0.41
CA GLY A 212 6.29 -1.71 1.65
C GLY A 212 4.91 -1.05 1.54
N SER A 213 4.15 -1.34 0.48
CA SER A 213 2.76 -0.91 0.31
C SER A 213 1.80 -1.92 0.95
N GLY A 214 0.61 -1.45 1.35
CA GLY A 214 -0.50 -2.30 1.76
C GLY A 214 -1.51 -2.50 0.63
N ALA A 215 -2.27 -3.59 0.69
CA ALA A 215 -3.24 -3.96 -0.32
C ALA A 215 -4.60 -4.34 0.30
N GLY A 216 -5.68 -3.96 -0.37
CA GLY A 216 -7.05 -4.33 -0.01
C GLY A 216 -7.79 -4.95 -1.19
N SER A 217 -8.60 -5.97 -0.93
CA SER A 217 -9.44 -6.60 -1.95
C SER A 217 -10.80 -6.99 -1.39
N ASN A 218 -11.84 -6.79 -2.19
CA ASN A 218 -13.16 -7.38 -1.95
C ASN A 218 -13.24 -8.71 -2.70
N LEU A 219 -13.41 -9.81 -1.98
CA LEU A 219 -13.41 -11.17 -2.53
C LEU A 219 -14.82 -11.67 -2.87
N SER A 220 -15.86 -10.86 -2.73
CA SER A 220 -17.25 -11.27 -3.00
C SER A 220 -17.58 -11.55 -4.45
N THR A 221 -16.64 -11.31 -5.36
CA THR A 221 -16.74 -11.75 -6.76
C THR A 221 -16.40 -13.24 -6.91
N ILE A 222 -15.62 -13.82 -6.00
CA ILE A 222 -15.27 -15.24 -6.01
C ILE A 222 -16.49 -16.05 -5.56
N ARG A 223 -16.82 -17.11 -6.30
CA ARG A 223 -17.94 -17.98 -5.94
C ARG A 223 -17.77 -18.61 -4.56
N SER A 224 -18.87 -18.83 -3.88
CA SER A 224 -18.90 -19.42 -2.55
C SER A 224 -18.56 -20.91 -2.54
N SER A 225 -18.18 -21.41 -1.37
CA SER A 225 -17.95 -22.83 -1.13
C SER A 225 -19.17 -23.73 -1.41
N LYS A 226 -20.36 -23.12 -1.43
CA LYS A 226 -21.65 -23.79 -1.62
C LYS A 226 -22.02 -24.00 -3.11
N GLU A 227 -21.21 -23.49 -4.03
CA GLU A 227 -21.49 -23.50 -5.47
C GLU A 227 -20.73 -24.60 -6.21
N THR A 228 -21.34 -25.14 -7.27
CA THR A 228 -20.76 -26.22 -8.06
C THR A 228 -19.80 -25.72 -9.14
N LEU A 229 -18.80 -26.55 -9.46
CA LEU A 229 -17.88 -26.30 -10.56
C LEU A 229 -18.32 -27.01 -11.83
N LYS A 230 -17.99 -26.43 -12.99
CA LYS A 230 -18.31 -27.00 -14.32
C LYS A 230 -17.75 -28.40 -14.52
N GLY A 231 -16.60 -28.72 -13.89
CA GLY A 231 -15.95 -30.02 -13.95
C GLY A 231 -16.44 -31.05 -12.92
N GLY A 232 -17.44 -30.70 -12.10
CA GLY A 232 -17.85 -31.47 -10.93
C GLY A 232 -17.14 -31.03 -9.65
N GLY A 233 -17.74 -31.33 -8.50
CA GLY A 233 -17.28 -30.89 -7.18
C GLY A 233 -17.78 -29.50 -6.79
N GLU A 234 -17.47 -29.13 -5.56
CA GLU A 234 -17.80 -27.84 -4.95
C GLU A 234 -16.60 -26.89 -5.06
N ALA A 235 -16.89 -25.59 -5.16
CA ALA A 235 -15.85 -24.58 -5.14
C ALA A 235 -15.20 -24.47 -3.75
N SER A 236 -13.97 -23.98 -3.69
CA SER A 236 -13.28 -23.80 -2.40
C SER A 236 -13.79 -22.61 -1.58
N GLY A 237 -14.45 -21.63 -2.21
CA GLY A 237 -14.88 -20.39 -1.58
C GLY A 237 -13.73 -19.39 -1.31
N PRO A 238 -14.05 -18.09 -1.14
CA PRO A 238 -13.07 -17.04 -0.83
C PRO A 238 -12.29 -17.29 0.47
N VAL A 239 -12.91 -17.86 1.51
CA VAL A 239 -12.24 -18.09 2.82
C VAL A 239 -11.10 -19.10 2.71
N SER A 240 -11.21 -20.08 1.81
CA SER A 240 -10.12 -21.01 1.53
C SER A 240 -8.94 -20.32 0.85
N PHE A 241 -9.19 -19.51 -0.19
CA PHE A 241 -8.13 -18.74 -0.86
C PHE A 241 -7.47 -17.70 0.05
N MET A 242 -8.23 -17.13 0.99
CA MET A 242 -7.69 -16.22 2.00
C MET A 242 -6.56 -16.86 2.82
N LYS A 243 -6.59 -18.18 3.10
CA LYS A 243 -5.49 -18.88 3.79
C LYS A 243 -4.19 -18.80 2.98
N GLY A 244 -4.29 -18.96 1.66
CA GLY A 244 -3.15 -18.82 0.74
C GLY A 244 -2.63 -17.38 0.70
N PHE A 245 -3.52 -16.40 0.56
CA PHE A 245 -3.11 -14.99 0.57
C PHE A 245 -2.50 -14.55 1.90
N ASP A 246 -3.04 -15.04 3.01
CA ASP A 246 -2.51 -14.80 4.36
C ASP A 246 -1.10 -15.37 4.51
N ALA A 247 -0.87 -16.61 4.07
CA ALA A 247 0.45 -17.23 4.07
C ALA A 247 1.45 -16.42 3.22
N PHE A 248 1.05 -15.97 2.01
CA PHE A 248 1.90 -15.13 1.18
C PHE A 248 2.24 -13.78 1.85
N ALA A 249 1.28 -13.15 2.52
CA ALA A 249 1.52 -11.93 3.28
C ALA A 249 2.49 -12.17 4.46
N GLY A 250 2.37 -13.31 5.15
CA GLY A 250 3.26 -13.68 6.25
C GLY A 250 4.72 -13.95 5.84
N VAL A 251 4.94 -14.61 4.69
CA VAL A 251 6.29 -14.95 4.22
C VAL A 251 6.99 -13.80 3.50
N ILE A 252 6.24 -12.87 2.88
CA ILE A 252 6.81 -11.71 2.19
C ILE A 252 7.10 -10.60 3.21
N LYS A 253 8.30 -10.67 3.78
CA LYS A 253 8.89 -9.54 4.50
C LYS A 253 9.30 -8.50 3.47
N SER A 254 8.83 -7.26 3.59
CA SER A 254 9.17 -6.17 2.64
C SER A 254 10.69 -6.12 2.48
N GLY A 255 11.22 -6.36 1.28
CA GLY A 255 12.58 -6.88 1.06
C GLY A 255 13.69 -5.99 1.64
N GLY A 256 14.05 -6.20 2.91
CA GLY A 256 15.00 -5.36 3.65
C GLY A 256 14.41 -4.04 4.17
N LYS A 257 13.10 -3.79 4.02
CA LYS A 257 12.40 -2.68 4.69
C LYS A 257 11.76 -3.20 5.98
N THR A 258 11.68 -2.36 6.99
CA THR A 258 11.30 -2.76 8.35
C THR A 258 9.78 -2.83 8.57
N ARG A 259 9.01 -3.27 7.55
CA ARG A 259 7.54 -3.30 7.56
C ARG A 259 7.03 -4.71 7.21
N ARG A 260 6.05 -5.22 7.96
CA ARG A 260 5.29 -6.43 7.60
C ARG A 260 4.32 -6.13 6.47
N ALA A 261 3.92 -7.14 5.70
CA ALA A 261 2.80 -6.99 4.78
C ALA A 261 1.56 -6.50 5.52
N ALA A 262 0.73 -5.71 4.84
CA ALA A 262 -0.53 -5.21 5.37
C ALA A 262 -1.62 -5.51 4.35
N LYS A 263 -2.52 -6.44 4.69
CA LYS A 263 -3.61 -6.86 3.82
C LYS A 263 -4.97 -6.51 4.45
N MET A 264 -5.90 -6.07 3.64
CA MET A 264 -7.32 -5.93 4.00
C MET A 264 -8.15 -6.84 3.09
N VAL A 265 -9.05 -7.60 3.69
CA VAL A 265 -10.00 -8.45 2.96
C VAL A 265 -11.41 -8.01 3.30
N ILE A 266 -12.22 -7.84 2.26
CA ILE A 266 -13.64 -7.53 2.39
C ILE A 266 -14.47 -8.68 1.85
N LEU A 267 -15.56 -9.00 2.56
CA LEU A 267 -16.65 -9.82 2.04
C LEU A 267 -17.99 -9.10 2.30
N ASN A 268 -18.86 -9.06 1.30
CA ASN A 268 -20.19 -8.47 1.38
C ASN A 268 -21.10 -9.34 2.26
N ALA A 269 -21.97 -8.71 3.05
CA ALA A 269 -22.89 -9.37 3.96
C ALA A 269 -23.86 -10.36 3.27
N GLY A 270 -24.14 -10.16 1.97
CA GLY A 270 -24.97 -11.07 1.17
C GLY A 270 -24.22 -12.28 0.58
N HIS A 271 -22.93 -12.43 0.84
CA HIS A 271 -22.15 -13.54 0.29
C HIS A 271 -22.45 -14.86 1.05
N PRO A 272 -22.61 -16.02 0.39
CA PRO A 272 -23.03 -17.26 1.07
C PRO A 272 -22.04 -17.80 2.11
N ASP A 273 -20.76 -17.46 1.99
CA ASP A 273 -19.70 -17.80 2.97
C ASP A 273 -19.50 -16.74 4.06
N ILE A 274 -20.44 -15.78 4.24
CA ILE A 274 -20.25 -14.66 5.17
C ILE A 274 -20.06 -15.11 6.62
N GLU A 275 -20.79 -16.12 7.08
CA GLU A 275 -20.65 -16.64 8.45
C GLU A 275 -19.27 -17.27 8.66
N GLU A 276 -18.77 -18.04 7.69
CA GLU A 276 -17.41 -18.60 7.76
C GLU A 276 -16.37 -17.46 7.80
N PHE A 277 -16.55 -16.42 7.00
CA PHE A 277 -15.68 -15.25 6.99
C PHE A 277 -15.65 -14.49 8.32
N ILE A 278 -16.80 -14.36 9.00
CA ILE A 278 -16.89 -13.74 10.33
C ILE A 278 -16.17 -14.60 11.37
N ASP A 279 -16.40 -15.91 11.34
CA ASP A 279 -15.87 -16.83 12.35
C ASP A 279 -14.40 -17.21 12.14
N CYS A 280 -13.84 -17.02 10.94
CA CYS A 280 -12.56 -17.64 10.57
C CYS A 280 -11.43 -17.29 11.54
N LYS A 281 -11.32 -16.02 11.95
CA LYS A 281 -10.30 -15.57 12.90
C LYS A 281 -10.56 -16.04 14.32
N LEU A 282 -11.83 -16.11 14.75
CA LEU A 282 -12.19 -16.64 16.07
C LEU A 282 -11.77 -18.11 16.20
N LYS A 283 -12.02 -18.91 15.16
CA LYS A 283 -11.65 -20.33 15.13
C LYS A 283 -10.13 -20.53 15.12
N GLU A 284 -9.38 -19.70 14.41
CA GLU A 284 -7.89 -19.74 14.46
C GLU A 284 -7.33 -19.27 15.80
N GLU A 285 -7.98 -18.29 16.46
CA GLU A 285 -7.59 -17.85 17.80
C GLU A 285 -7.74 -18.98 18.82
N GLN A 286 -8.86 -19.72 18.78
CA GLN A 286 -9.05 -20.90 19.64
C GLN A 286 -7.95 -21.96 19.45
N LYS A 287 -7.46 -22.14 18.21
CA LYS A 287 -6.33 -23.05 17.94
C LYS A 287 -5.03 -22.50 18.52
N ALA A 288 -4.77 -21.20 18.41
CA ALA A 288 -3.59 -20.58 18.99
C ALA A 288 -3.58 -20.76 20.52
N TRP A 289 -4.70 -20.56 21.21
CA TRP A 289 -4.81 -20.83 22.65
C TRP A 289 -4.56 -22.29 23.00
N ALA A 290 -5.10 -23.23 22.23
CA ALA A 290 -4.84 -24.65 22.45
C ALA A 290 -3.35 -25.00 22.32
N LEU A 291 -2.62 -24.34 21.42
CA LEU A 291 -1.17 -24.48 21.29
C LEU A 291 -0.43 -23.83 22.48
N ILE A 292 -0.85 -22.64 22.91
CA ILE A 292 -0.25 -21.97 24.08
C ILE A 292 -0.42 -22.82 25.34
N ASP A 293 -1.61 -23.38 25.55
CA ASP A 293 -1.90 -24.27 26.68
C ASP A 293 -1.07 -25.57 26.64
N ALA A 294 -0.71 -26.02 25.43
CA ALA A 294 0.21 -27.14 25.22
C ALA A 294 1.70 -26.77 25.40
N GLY A 295 2.02 -25.51 25.68
CA GLY A 295 3.36 -25.01 25.98
C GLY A 295 4.11 -24.37 24.81
N TYR A 296 3.44 -24.12 23.68
CA TYR A 296 4.03 -23.38 22.57
C TYR A 296 4.13 -21.87 22.88
N ASP A 297 5.13 -21.20 22.30
CA ASP A 297 5.33 -19.75 22.51
C ASP A 297 4.13 -18.94 21.99
N GLY A 298 3.48 -18.23 22.92
CA GLY A 298 2.31 -17.38 22.68
C GLY A 298 2.63 -15.95 22.24
N ASN A 299 3.89 -15.61 21.96
CA ASN A 299 4.23 -14.30 21.45
C ASN A 299 3.53 -14.04 20.10
N PHE A 300 2.63 -13.07 20.05
CA PHE A 300 1.92 -12.68 18.83
C PHE A 300 2.87 -12.28 17.68
N ASN A 301 4.06 -11.76 18.02
CA ASN A 301 5.05 -11.29 17.05
C ASN A 301 6.10 -12.35 16.69
N GLY A 302 5.66 -13.59 16.45
CA GLY A 302 6.50 -14.66 15.90
C GLY A 302 6.71 -15.87 16.81
N GLY A 303 5.95 -15.98 17.89
CA GLY A 303 5.83 -17.20 18.68
C GLY A 303 5.20 -18.32 17.86
N GLU A 304 5.60 -19.54 18.17
CA GLU A 304 5.28 -20.75 17.40
C GLU A 304 3.76 -20.96 17.26
N ALA A 305 2.98 -20.64 18.30
CA ALA A 305 1.53 -20.79 18.27
C ALA A 305 0.90 -19.91 17.16
N TYR A 306 1.11 -18.60 17.21
CA TYR A 306 0.55 -17.66 16.24
C TYR A 306 1.17 -17.79 14.84
N ALA A 307 2.42 -18.25 14.74
CA ALA A 307 3.06 -18.49 13.45
C ALA A 307 2.48 -19.70 12.68
N SER A 308 1.74 -20.59 13.36
CA SER A 308 1.23 -21.84 12.79
C SER A 308 -0.25 -21.80 12.37
N VAL A 309 -0.97 -20.72 12.72
CA VAL A 309 -2.40 -20.55 12.43
C VAL A 309 -2.63 -19.54 11.29
N PHE A 310 -3.80 -19.62 10.65
CA PHE A 310 -4.14 -18.75 9.51
C PHE A 310 -4.76 -17.41 9.93
N PHE A 311 -4.87 -16.51 8.96
CA PHE A 311 -5.57 -15.22 9.03
C PHE A 311 -4.94 -14.20 9.99
N GLN A 312 -3.63 -14.29 10.24
CA GLN A 312 -2.90 -13.37 11.13
C GLN A 312 -2.38 -12.11 10.41
N ASN A 313 -2.29 -12.15 9.07
CA ASN A 313 -1.64 -11.14 8.25
C ASN A 313 -2.64 -10.27 7.46
N SER A 314 -3.95 -10.47 7.67
CA SER A 314 -5.02 -9.63 7.09
C SER A 314 -5.93 -9.03 8.14
N ASN A 315 -6.45 -7.84 7.87
CA ASN A 315 -7.65 -7.31 8.52
C ASN A 315 -8.88 -7.72 7.71
N ASN A 316 -9.93 -8.19 8.37
CA ASN A 316 -11.16 -8.64 7.72
C ASN A 316 -12.28 -7.66 8.04
N SER A 317 -13.01 -7.21 7.02
CA SER A 317 -14.15 -6.31 7.16
C SER A 317 -15.35 -6.84 6.39
N VAL A 318 -16.52 -6.80 7.02
CA VAL A 318 -17.79 -7.09 6.33
C VAL A 318 -18.31 -5.81 5.68
N ARG A 319 -18.64 -5.88 4.38
CA ARG A 319 -19.33 -4.77 3.70
C ARG A 319 -20.84 -4.98 3.79
N VAL A 320 -21.51 -4.07 4.49
CA VAL A 320 -22.97 -4.01 4.61
C VAL A 320 -23.56 -2.97 3.65
N THR A 321 -24.82 -3.17 3.27
CA THR A 321 -25.60 -2.23 2.45
C THR A 321 -26.66 -1.53 3.32
N ASP A 322 -27.26 -0.46 2.82
CA ASP A 322 -28.37 0.21 3.50
C ASP A 322 -29.55 -0.75 3.72
N ASP A 323 -29.83 -1.64 2.77
CA ASP A 323 -30.87 -2.68 2.91
C ASP A 323 -30.57 -3.66 4.05
N PHE A 324 -29.29 -4.03 4.24
CA PHE A 324 -28.89 -4.86 5.38
C PHE A 324 -29.14 -4.12 6.69
N MET A 325 -28.76 -2.84 6.77
CA MET A 325 -28.96 -2.02 7.96
C MET A 325 -30.45 -1.85 8.28
N ALA A 326 -31.30 -1.64 7.27
CA ALA A 326 -32.75 -1.56 7.43
C ALA A 326 -33.36 -2.89 7.92
N ALA A 327 -32.86 -4.04 7.42
CA ALA A 327 -33.28 -5.34 7.91
C ALA A 327 -32.93 -5.52 9.40
N VAL A 328 -31.74 -5.09 9.83
CA VAL A 328 -31.33 -5.12 11.25
C VAL A 328 -32.23 -4.22 12.11
N GLU A 329 -32.51 -2.99 11.67
CA GLU A 329 -33.40 -2.07 12.41
C GLU A 329 -34.83 -2.64 12.57
N ALA A 330 -35.28 -3.42 11.60
CA ALA A 330 -36.59 -4.06 11.61
C ALA A 330 -36.63 -5.43 12.32
N ASP A 331 -35.50 -5.90 12.89
CA ASP A 331 -35.34 -7.26 13.42
C ASP A 331 -35.76 -8.34 12.39
N GLY A 332 -35.37 -8.12 11.13
CA GLY A 332 -35.75 -8.93 9.99
C GLY A 332 -34.65 -9.87 9.48
N ASP A 333 -35.06 -10.87 8.70
CA ASP A 333 -34.15 -11.83 8.09
C ASP A 333 -33.30 -11.21 6.96
N TRP A 334 -32.05 -11.65 6.84
CA TRP A 334 -31.16 -11.32 5.72
C TRP A 334 -30.82 -12.56 4.89
N THR A 335 -30.99 -12.48 3.57
CA THR A 335 -30.74 -13.61 2.66
C THR A 335 -29.41 -13.45 1.93
N THR A 336 -28.61 -14.52 1.89
CA THR A 336 -27.39 -14.58 1.07
C THR A 336 -27.70 -15.08 -0.34
N HIS A 337 -26.93 -14.64 -1.34
CA HIS A 337 -27.15 -14.98 -2.75
C HIS A 337 -25.93 -15.65 -3.37
N ALA A 338 -26.17 -16.71 -4.14
CA ALA A 338 -25.15 -17.36 -4.98
C ALA A 338 -24.50 -16.35 -5.93
N ILE A 339 -23.22 -16.56 -6.25
CA ILE A 339 -22.43 -15.71 -7.13
C ILE A 339 -22.39 -16.37 -8.51
N THR A 340 -23.32 -15.97 -9.38
CA THR A 340 -23.51 -16.55 -10.71
C THR A 340 -22.68 -15.91 -11.81
#